data_AF-A0AB74U3H7-F1
#
_entry.id   AF-A0AB74U3H7-F1
#
_cell.length_a   1.000
_cell.length_b   1.000
_cell.length_c   1.000
_cell.angle_alpha   90.00
_cell.angle_beta   90.00
_cell.angle_gamma   90.00
#
_symmetry.space_group_name_H-M   'P 1'
#
loop_
_entity.id
_entity.type
_entity.pdbx_description
1 polymer ?
#
loop_
_entity_poly.entity_id
_entity_poly.type
_entity_poly.pdbx_seq_one_letter_code
_entity_poly.pdbx_strand_id
1 'polypeptide(L)'
;MRSEQILRDYYSGKLAQQIELRKLELAYPSQPENEVKIRVSESSVGDPTEREVLSRVMDLRLATLERRLKCVEKFIRECESVDQDILRLRYQREFQWVKVAMEVNYSRRTCIRRHNNLLIELEKYLAWER
;
A
#
# COMPACT_ATOMS: atom_id res chain seq x y z
N MET A 1 0.06 -6.03 13.60
CA MET A 1 1.39 -6.19 12.96
C MET A 1 1.43 -5.36 11.68
N ARG A 2 2.63 -4.94 11.21
CA ARG A 2 2.77 -4.13 9.98
C ARG A 2 2.24 -4.85 8.74
N SER A 3 2.58 -6.12 8.59
CA SER A 3 2.10 -7.01 7.52
C SER A 3 0.57 -7.09 7.45
N GLU A 4 -0.09 -7.13 8.60
CA GLU A 4 -1.56 -7.12 8.68
C GLU A 4 -2.18 -5.82 8.16
N GLN A 5 -1.58 -4.66 8.48
CA GLN A 5 -2.06 -3.38 7.96
C GLN A 5 -1.89 -3.30 6.43
N ILE A 6 -0.77 -3.81 5.90
CA ILE A 6 -0.52 -3.83 4.46
C ILE A 6 -1.55 -4.68 3.72
N LEU A 7 -1.92 -5.85 4.28
CA LEU A 7 -3.00 -6.67 3.72
C LEU A 7 -4.35 -5.97 3.76
N ARG A 8 -4.67 -5.24 4.85
CA ARG A 8 -5.90 -4.42 4.91
C ARG A 8 -5.90 -3.33 3.84
N ASP A 9 -4.79 -2.59 3.70
CA ASP A 9 -4.68 -1.53 2.70
C ASP A 9 -4.76 -2.08 1.27
N TYR A 10 -4.20 -3.28 1.04
CA TYR A 10 -4.31 -3.98 -0.24
C TYR A 10 -5.76 -4.39 -0.55
N TYR A 11 -6.41 -5.17 0.33
CA TYR A 11 -7.75 -5.71 0.06
C TYR A 11 -8.86 -4.65 0.12
N SER A 12 -8.67 -3.56 0.85
CA SER A 12 -9.59 -2.40 0.82
C SER A 12 -9.42 -1.53 -0.42
N GLY A 13 -8.38 -1.76 -1.23
CA GLY A 13 -8.03 -0.90 -2.37
C GLY A 13 -7.34 0.40 -2.00
N LYS A 14 -7.15 0.69 -0.71
CA LYS A 14 -6.47 1.90 -0.23
C LYS A 14 -5.04 2.02 -0.75
N LEU A 15 -4.31 0.92 -0.86
CA LEU A 15 -2.96 0.92 -1.44
C LEU A 15 -2.96 1.39 -2.90
N ALA A 16 -3.92 0.91 -3.70
CA ALA A 16 -4.08 1.33 -5.08
C ALA A 16 -4.51 2.81 -5.17
N GLN A 17 -5.45 3.24 -4.33
CA GLN A 17 -5.86 4.64 -4.24
C GLN A 17 -4.69 5.56 -3.88
N GLN A 18 -3.80 5.15 -2.97
CA GLN A 18 -2.60 5.93 -2.61
C GLN A 18 -1.62 6.06 -3.78
N ILE A 19 -1.47 5.00 -4.58
CA ILE A 19 -0.64 5.03 -5.78
C ILE A 19 -1.22 6.01 -6.80
N GLU A 20 -2.52 5.90 -7.10
CA GLU A 20 -3.18 6.75 -8.08
C GLU A 20 -3.24 8.21 -7.64
N LEU A 21 -3.59 8.49 -6.38
CA LEU A 21 -3.53 9.84 -5.82
C LEU A 21 -2.11 10.42 -5.97
N ARG A 22 -1.09 9.60 -5.70
CA ARG A 22 0.29 10.06 -5.80
C ARG A 22 0.72 10.34 -7.24
N LYS A 23 0.28 9.53 -8.21
CA LYS A 23 0.51 9.80 -9.64
C LYS A 23 -0.16 11.10 -10.07
N LEU A 24 -1.37 11.37 -9.58
CA LEU A 24 -2.07 12.63 -9.86
C LEU A 24 -1.34 13.84 -9.27
N GLU A 25 -0.85 13.75 -8.03
CA GLU A 25 -0.04 14.81 -7.41
C GLU A 25 1.25 15.11 -8.20
N LEU A 26 1.86 14.09 -8.82
CA LEU A 26 3.03 14.25 -9.67
C LEU A 26 2.68 14.84 -11.05
N ALA A 27 1.54 14.45 -11.63
CA ALA A 27 1.08 14.97 -12.91
C ALA A 27 0.58 16.42 -12.81
N TYR A 28 0.01 16.78 -11.66
CA TYR A 28 -0.60 18.08 -11.38
C TYR A 28 -0.07 18.66 -10.06
N PRO A 29 1.20 19.11 -10.02
CA PRO A 29 1.75 19.72 -8.82
C PRO A 29 0.94 20.96 -8.45
N SER A 30 0.57 21.08 -7.17
CA SER A 30 -0.16 22.24 -6.65
C SER A 30 0.58 23.52 -7.02
N GLN A 31 -0.09 24.44 -7.70
CA GLN A 31 0.43 25.79 -7.82
C GLN A 31 0.43 26.40 -6.42
N PRO A 32 1.50 27.11 -6.01
CA PRO A 32 1.47 27.84 -4.75
C PRO A 32 0.24 28.75 -4.77
N GLU A 33 -0.57 28.69 -3.73
CA GLU A 33 -1.73 29.56 -3.56
C GLU A 33 -1.21 31.01 -3.65
N ASN A 34 -1.52 31.68 -4.75
CA ASN A 34 -1.35 33.12 -4.87
C ASN A 34 -2.40 33.78 -3.97
N GLU A 35 -2.16 33.72 -2.65
CA GLU A 35 -2.66 34.75 -1.77
C GLU A 35 -1.92 36.05 -2.11
N VAL A 36 -2.70 37.10 -2.35
CA VAL A 36 -2.31 38.50 -2.53
C VAL A 36 -2.10 38.98 -3.98
N LYS A 37 -3.08 39.79 -4.39
CA LYS A 37 -3.05 40.83 -5.44
C LYS A 37 -1.78 41.71 -5.36
N ILE A 38 -0.64 41.36 -5.94
CA ILE A 38 0.45 42.33 -6.19
C ILE A 38 1.04 42.08 -7.59
N ARG A 39 1.26 43.20 -8.28
CA ARG A 39 1.81 43.36 -9.63
C ARG A 39 3.02 42.46 -9.91
N VAL A 40 3.09 42.04 -11.17
CA VAL A 40 4.28 41.58 -11.92
C VAL A 40 5.59 42.01 -11.25
N SER A 41 6.29 41.03 -10.70
CA SER A 41 7.73 41.06 -10.48
C SER A 41 8.22 39.63 -10.65
N GLU A 42 8.84 39.38 -11.79
CA GLU A 42 9.54 38.15 -12.12
C GLU A 42 10.70 37.93 -11.12
N SER A 43 10.44 37.32 -9.97
CA SER A 43 11.50 36.80 -9.10
C SER A 43 10.91 36.00 -7.94
N SER A 44 10.47 34.79 -8.24
CA SER A 44 10.50 33.70 -7.26
C SER A 44 11.08 32.49 -7.97
N VAL A 45 12.40 32.54 -8.14
CA VAL A 45 13.21 31.35 -8.37
C VAL A 45 13.10 30.57 -7.06
N GLY A 46 12.06 29.73 -6.93
CA GLY A 46 12.14 28.64 -5.97
C GLY A 46 13.43 27.90 -6.28
N ASP A 47 14.29 27.76 -5.28
CA ASP A 47 15.64 27.23 -5.44
C ASP A 47 15.56 25.97 -6.31
N PRO A 48 16.23 25.91 -7.48
CA PRO A 48 16.15 24.77 -8.39
C PRO A 48 16.42 23.45 -7.66
N THR A 49 17.26 23.51 -6.61
CA THR A 49 17.55 22.40 -5.71
C THR A 49 16.34 21.94 -4.90
N GLU A 50 15.49 22.84 -4.38
CA GLU A 50 14.28 22.47 -3.65
C GLU A 50 13.25 21.77 -4.55
N ARG A 51 13.06 22.27 -5.77
CA ARG A 51 12.19 21.61 -6.77
C ARG A 51 12.70 20.22 -7.14
N GLU A 52 14.01 20.08 -7.32
CA GLU A 52 14.62 18.81 -7.70
C GLU A 52 14.59 17.79 -6.55
N VAL A 53 14.83 18.24 -5.30
CA VAL A 53 14.71 17.40 -4.10
C VAL A 53 13.27 16.96 -3.88
N LEU A 54 12.30 17.86 -4.03
CA LEU A 54 10.89 17.50 -3.96
C LEU A 54 10.55 16.45 -5.01
N SER A 55 10.87 16.67 -6.29
CA SER A 55 10.63 15.68 -7.35
C SER A 55 11.24 14.30 -7.02
N ARG A 56 12.51 14.26 -6.61
CA ARG A 56 13.22 13.01 -6.28
C ARG A 56 12.63 12.28 -5.06
N VAL A 57 12.28 13.02 -4.01
CA VAL A 57 11.62 12.46 -2.82
C VAL A 57 10.20 12.00 -3.16
N MET A 58 9.51 12.73 -4.05
CA MET A 58 8.17 12.38 -4.47
C MET A 58 8.14 11.08 -5.28
N ASP A 59 9.14 10.86 -6.15
CA ASP A 59 9.35 9.63 -6.90
C ASP A 59 9.66 8.44 -5.98
N LEU A 60 10.49 8.63 -4.95
CA LEU A 60 10.82 7.55 -4.00
C LEU A 60 9.58 7.01 -3.28
N ARG A 61 8.64 7.90 -2.90
CA ARG A 61 7.40 7.48 -2.26
C ARG A 61 6.52 6.67 -3.20
N LEU A 62 6.36 7.11 -4.46
CA LEU A 62 5.60 6.36 -5.46
C LEU A 62 6.24 5.00 -5.72
N ALA A 63 7.56 4.96 -5.95
CA ALA A 63 8.31 3.74 -6.16
C ALA A 63 8.16 2.75 -4.99
N THR A 64 8.13 3.26 -3.75
CA THR A 64 7.89 2.47 -2.55
C THR A 64 6.49 1.85 -2.55
N LEU A 65 5.45 2.65 -2.83
CA LEU A 65 4.07 2.16 -2.88
C LEU A 65 3.87 1.10 -3.99
N GLU A 66 4.43 1.34 -5.18
CA GLU A 66 4.37 0.40 -6.30
C GLU A 66 5.13 -0.88 -6.01
N ARG A 67 6.33 -0.78 -5.40
CA ARG A 67 7.09 -1.96 -4.99
C ARG A 67 6.35 -2.77 -3.94
N ARG A 68 5.70 -2.11 -2.97
CA ARG A 68 4.86 -2.77 -1.96
C ARG A 68 3.71 -3.52 -2.63
N LEU A 69 2.99 -2.88 -3.55
CA LEU A 69 1.90 -3.52 -4.30
C LEU A 69 2.39 -4.77 -5.03
N LYS A 70 3.48 -4.65 -5.81
CA LYS A 70 4.08 -5.78 -6.53
C LYS A 70 4.51 -6.93 -5.61
N CYS A 71 5.09 -6.60 -4.46
CA CYS A 71 5.50 -7.60 -3.47
C CYS A 71 4.29 -8.35 -2.88
N VAL A 72 3.22 -7.63 -2.53
CA VAL A 72 1.99 -8.23 -2.00
C VAL A 72 1.29 -9.09 -3.05
N GLU A 73 1.18 -8.61 -4.29
CA GLU A 73 0.59 -9.39 -5.39
C GLU A 73 1.38 -10.65 -5.70
N LYS A 74 2.72 -10.55 -5.73
CA LYS A 74 3.59 -11.70 -5.92
C LYS A 74 3.40 -12.72 -4.80
N PHE A 75 3.38 -12.26 -3.55
CA PHE A 75 3.12 -13.10 -2.38
C PHE A 75 1.77 -13.83 -2.48
N ILE A 76 0.68 -13.11 -2.77
CA ILE A 76 -0.66 -13.69 -2.88
C ILE A 76 -0.71 -14.74 -4.00
N ARG A 77 -0.09 -14.45 -5.15
CA ARG A 77 -0.04 -15.38 -6.29
C ARG A 77 0.72 -16.67 -5.97
N GLU A 78 1.73 -16.59 -5.11
CA GLU A 78 2.55 -17.74 -4.69
C GLU A 78 1.93 -18.52 -3.51
N CYS A 79 0.88 -17.98 -2.87
CA CYS A 79 0.12 -18.71 -1.85
C CYS A 79 -0.74 -19.82 -2.45
N GLU A 80 -0.95 -20.89 -1.69
CA GLU A 80 -1.95 -21.94 -2.02
C GLU A 80 -3.36 -21.34 -2.11
N SER A 81 -4.24 -21.93 -2.92
CA SER A 81 -5.61 -21.44 -3.12
C SER A 81 -6.36 -21.24 -1.80
N VAL A 82 -6.23 -22.20 -0.87
CA VAL A 82 -6.88 -22.12 0.44
C VAL A 82 -6.34 -20.97 1.29
N ASP A 83 -5.05 -20.66 1.18
CA ASP A 83 -4.44 -19.53 1.89
C ASP A 83 -4.90 -18.19 1.31
N GLN A 84 -5.02 -18.10 -0.02
CA GLN A 84 -5.62 -16.94 -0.69
C GLN A 84 -7.07 -16.73 -0.20
N ASP A 85 -7.85 -17.82 -0.08
CA ASP A 85 -9.21 -17.76 0.43
C ASP A 85 -9.27 -17.29 1.89
N ILE A 86 -8.40 -17.80 2.76
CA ILE A 86 -8.28 -17.34 4.15
C ILE A 86 -8.02 -15.83 4.20
N LEU A 87 -7.06 -15.34 3.40
CA LEU A 87 -6.73 -13.90 3.35
C LEU A 87 -7.90 -13.08 2.83
N ARG A 88 -8.51 -13.50 1.72
CA ARG A 88 -9.65 -12.81 1.10
C ARG A 88 -10.84 -12.72 2.06
N LEU A 89 -11.23 -13.82 2.69
CA LEU A 89 -12.33 -13.84 3.64
C LEU A 89 -12.03 -12.99 4.88
N ARG A 90 -10.78 -13.00 5.34
CA ARG A 90 -10.36 -12.24 6.53
C ARG A 90 -10.28 -10.73 6.29
N TYR A 91 -9.75 -10.31 5.14
CA TYR A 91 -9.41 -8.91 4.87
C TYR A 91 -10.35 -8.20 3.91
N GLN A 92 -10.88 -8.89 2.89
CA GLN A 92 -11.83 -8.31 1.95
C GLN A 92 -13.27 -8.39 2.46
N ARG A 93 -13.64 -9.49 3.10
CA ARG A 93 -14.99 -9.72 3.64
C ARG A 93 -15.11 -9.43 5.14
N GLU A 94 -13.99 -9.19 5.80
CA GLU A 94 -13.90 -8.92 7.24
C GLU A 94 -14.55 -10.00 8.13
N PHE A 95 -14.56 -11.25 7.67
CA PHE A 95 -15.19 -12.32 8.41
C PHE A 95 -14.43 -12.65 9.71
N GLN A 96 -15.21 -13.07 10.71
CA GLN A 96 -14.68 -13.65 11.93
C GLN A 96 -14.11 -15.05 11.64
N TRP A 97 -13.12 -15.46 12.43
CA TRP A 97 -12.43 -16.74 12.26
C TRP A 97 -13.34 -17.96 12.22
N VAL A 98 -14.47 -17.93 12.94
CA VAL A 98 -15.46 -19.02 12.92
C VAL A 98 -16.06 -19.16 11.51
N LYS A 99 -16.44 -18.04 10.88
CA LYS A 99 -16.99 -18.06 9.53
C LYS A 99 -15.93 -18.41 8.49
N VAL A 100 -14.71 -17.85 8.60
CA VAL A 100 -13.59 -18.23 7.72
C VAL A 100 -13.37 -19.74 7.75
N ALA A 101 -13.31 -20.33 8.96
CA ALA A 101 -13.14 -21.76 9.15
C ALA A 101 -14.24 -22.61 8.51
N MET A 102 -15.49 -22.16 8.57
CA MET A 102 -16.62 -22.82 7.90
C MET A 102 -16.46 -22.78 6.37
N GLU A 103 -16.10 -21.62 5.80
CA GLU A 103 -15.97 -21.47 4.34
C GLU A 103 -14.81 -22.31 3.77
N VAL A 104 -13.69 -22.41 4.49
CA VAL A 104 -12.50 -23.17 4.01
C VAL A 104 -12.44 -24.61 4.51
N ASN A 105 -13.46 -25.09 5.23
CA ASN A 105 -13.55 -26.45 5.78
C ASN A 105 -12.34 -26.85 6.66
N TYR A 106 -11.85 -25.92 7.48
CA TYR A 106 -10.78 -26.18 8.45
C TYR A 106 -11.19 -25.84 9.86
N SER A 107 -10.47 -26.38 10.84
CA SER A 107 -10.63 -25.92 12.22
C SER A 107 -10.23 -24.45 12.35
N ARG A 108 -10.88 -23.71 13.26
CA ARG A 108 -10.52 -22.33 13.60
C ARG A 108 -9.03 -22.18 13.94
N ARG A 109 -8.49 -23.14 14.71
CA ARG A 109 -7.08 -23.14 15.13
C ARG A 109 -6.14 -23.32 13.94
N THR A 110 -6.51 -24.18 12.98
CA THR A 110 -5.75 -24.37 11.73
C THR A 110 -5.74 -23.08 10.91
N CYS A 111 -6.88 -22.41 10.76
CA CYS A 111 -6.97 -21.15 10.01
C CYS A 111 -6.07 -20.06 10.60
N ILE A 112 -6.13 -19.87 11.93
CA ILE A 112 -5.29 -18.89 12.63
C ILE A 112 -3.80 -19.23 12.49
N ARG A 113 -3.43 -20.51 12.61
CA ARG A 113 -2.04 -20.93 12.43
C ARG A 113 -1.53 -20.65 11.02
N ARG A 114 -2.32 -21.00 9.99
CA ARG A 114 -1.96 -20.73 8.58
C ARG A 114 -1.84 -19.23 8.34
N HIS A 115 -2.81 -18.45 8.83
CA HIS A 115 -2.77 -16.98 8.76
C HIS A 115 -1.51 -16.39 9.39
N ASN A 116 -1.15 -16.81 10.59
CA ASN A 116 0.08 -16.33 11.25
C ASN A 116 1.34 -16.69 10.42
N ASN A 117 1.40 -17.90 9.85
CA ASN A 117 2.49 -18.28 8.96
C ASN A 117 2.53 -17.39 7.71
N LEU A 118 1.39 -17.08 7.11
CA LEU A 118 1.28 -16.18 5.96
C LEU A 118 1.78 -14.77 6.29
N LEU A 119 1.51 -14.27 7.50
CA LEU A 119 2.04 -12.97 7.93
C LEU A 119 3.57 -12.97 8.04
N ILE A 120 4.15 -14.06 8.55
CA ILE A 120 5.61 -14.23 8.63
C ILE A 120 6.22 -14.33 7.23
N GLU A 121 5.60 -15.09 6.33
CA GLU A 121 6.07 -15.21 4.95
C GLU A 121 5.99 -13.87 4.23
N LEU A 122 4.90 -13.11 4.37
CA LEU A 122 4.75 -11.79 3.79
C LEU A 122 5.86 -10.82 4.25
N GLU A 123 6.31 -10.91 5.49
CA GLU A 123 7.41 -10.08 5.98
C GLU A 123 8.73 -10.31 5.21
N LYS A 124 8.94 -11.50 4.65
CA LYS A 124 10.12 -11.78 3.80
C LYS A 124 10.04 -11.01 2.48
N TYR A 125 8.85 -10.89 1.88
CA TYR A 125 8.63 -10.11 0.66
C TYR A 125 8.79 -8.60 0.90
N LEU A 126 8.57 -8.16 2.15
CA LEU A 126 8.63 -6.76 2.58
C LEU A 126 9.95 -6.40 3.29
N ALA A 127 10.92 -7.31 3.34
CA ALA A 127 12.17 -7.12 4.08
C ALA A 127 13.01 -5.92 3.60
N TRP A 128 12.77 -5.45 2.37
CA TRP A 128 13.41 -4.27 1.79
C TRP A 128 12.92 -2.94 2.35
N GLU A 129 11.80 -2.92 3.10
CA GLU A 129 11.27 -1.70 3.75
C GLU A 129 11.81 -1.50 5.18
N ARG A 130 12.93 -2.15 5.52
CA ARG A 130 13.59 -2.08 6.84
C ARG A 130 14.76 -1.12 6.82
#